data_AF-A0A3T1AR53-F1
#
_entry.id   AF-A0A3T1AR53-F1
#
_cell.length_a   1.000
_cell.length_b   1.000
_cell.length_c   1.000
_cell.angle_alpha   90.00
_cell.angle_beta   90.00
_cell.angle_gamma   90.00
#
_symmetry.space_group_name_H-M   'P 1'
#
loop_
_entity.id
_entity.type
_entity.pdbx_description
1 polymer ?
#
loop_
_entity_poly.entity_id
_entity_poly.type
_entity_poly.pdbx_seq_one_letter_code
_entity_poly.pdbx_strand_id
1 'polypeptide(L)'
;MAGNTYYATSAGQLLAQAQAVLDEHVTSSQTGRCLACGVLGPCWRRENAVVIFSRTLRLPSRKPGATRPEMVGATRVGGPRFL
;
A
#
# COMPACT_ATOMS: atom_id res chain seq x y z
N MET A 1 16.67 -25.19 22.72
CA MET A 1 16.00 -24.75 21.47
C MET A 1 15.65 -23.26 21.61
N ALA A 2 16.56 -22.36 21.19
CA ALA A 2 16.39 -20.90 21.37
C ALA A 2 16.56 -20.10 20.06
N GLY A 3 16.93 -20.75 18.95
CA GLY A 3 17.20 -20.07 17.68
C GLY A 3 15.93 -19.58 16.95
N ASN A 4 14.81 -20.29 17.09
CA ASN A 4 13.62 -20.00 16.28
C ASN A 4 12.80 -18.80 16.78
N THR A 5 12.89 -18.44 18.07
CA THR A 5 12.11 -17.32 18.65
C THR A 5 12.67 -15.94 18.30
N TYR A 6 14.00 -15.81 18.14
CA TYR A 6 14.62 -14.53 17.75
C TYR A 6 14.27 -14.15 16.30
N TYR A 7 14.38 -15.09 15.35
CA TYR A 7 14.03 -14.85 13.94
C TYR A 7 12.52 -14.65 13.72
N ALA A 8 11.67 -15.28 14.53
CA ALA A 8 10.22 -15.06 14.45
C ALA A 8 9.82 -13.62 14.84
N THR A 9 10.50 -13.04 15.83
CA THR A 9 10.24 -11.66 16.29
C THR A 9 10.61 -10.63 15.22
N SER A 10 11.75 -10.81 14.55
CA SER A 10 12.17 -9.92 13.46
C SER A 10 11.28 -10.05 12.23
N ALA A 11 10.81 -11.25 11.89
CA ALA A 11 9.85 -11.45 10.81
C ALA A 11 8.50 -10.77 11.09
N GLY A 12 8.01 -10.82 12.34
CA GLY A 12 6.77 -10.15 12.74
C GLY A 12 6.86 -8.62 12.60
N GLN A 13 7.99 -8.02 13.02
CA GLN A 13 8.22 -6.59 12.87
C GLN A 13 8.32 -6.15 11.41
N LEU A 14 9.01 -6.93 10.58
CA LEU A 14 9.10 -6.66 9.13
C LEU A 14 7.72 -6.69 8.46
N LEU A 15 6.86 -7.64 8.84
CA LEU A 15 5.50 -7.72 8.31
C LEU A 15 4.62 -6.56 8.77
N ALA A 16 4.74 -6.14 10.03
CA ALA A 16 4.01 -4.99 10.55
C ALA A 16 4.42 -3.69 9.83
N GLN A 17 5.72 -3.50 9.60
CA GLN A 17 6.23 -2.36 8.83
C GLN A 17 5.77 -2.42 7.37
N ALA A 18 5.84 -3.59 6.73
CA ALA A 18 5.35 -3.77 5.36
C ALA A 18 3.85 -3.47 5.25
N GLN A 19 3.05 -3.88 6.24
CA GLN A 19 1.62 -3.58 6.28
C GLN A 19 1.37 -2.07 6.39
N ALA A 20 2.12 -1.36 7.24
CA ALA A 20 2.00 0.10 7.36
C ALA A 20 2.29 0.80 6.02
N VAL A 21 3.33 0.35 5.30
CA VAL A 21 3.65 0.86 3.95
C VAL A 21 2.50 0.60 2.96
N LEU A 22 1.86 -0.57 3.00
CA LEU A 22 0.72 -0.86 2.11
C LEU A 22 -0.50 0.01 2.43
N ASP A 23 -0.74 0.29 3.71
CA ASP A 23 -1.85 1.12 4.18
C ASP A 23 -1.64 2.61 3.83
N GLU A 24 -0.39 3.08 3.83
CA GLU A 24 -0.04 4.46 3.48
C GLU A 24 0.03 4.67 1.96
N HIS A 25 0.67 3.75 1.24
CA HIS A 25 0.89 3.87 -0.20
C HIS A 25 -0.26 3.32 -1.04
N VAL A 26 -1.49 3.74 -0.72
CA VAL A 26 -2.66 3.32 -1.49
C VAL A 26 -2.72 4.06 -2.83
N THR A 27 -3.04 3.33 -3.91
CA THR A 27 -3.31 3.94 -5.22
C THR A 27 -4.74 4.48 -5.25
N SER A 28 -4.86 5.76 -5.55
CA SER A 28 -6.14 6.43 -5.79
C SER A 28 -6.83 5.84 -7.02
N SER A 29 -8.05 5.34 -6.84
CA SER A 29 -8.89 4.93 -7.96
C SER A 29 -9.34 6.09 -8.87
N GLN A 30 -9.24 7.34 -8.42
CA GLN A 30 -9.59 8.52 -9.21
C GLN A 30 -8.50 8.91 -10.21
N THR A 31 -7.25 8.94 -9.76
CA THR A 31 -6.13 9.50 -10.53
C THR A 31 -5.14 8.44 -10.98
N GLY A 32 -5.28 7.20 -10.50
CA GLY A 32 -4.30 6.14 -10.69
C GLY A 32 -2.97 6.41 -9.97
N ARG A 33 -2.86 7.44 -9.12
CA ARG A 33 -1.62 7.83 -8.43
C ARG A 33 -1.57 7.30 -7.00
N CYS A 34 -0.37 7.01 -6.51
CA CYS A 34 -0.15 6.75 -5.09
C CYS A 34 -0.50 7.99 -4.26
N LEU A 35 -1.32 7.84 -3.21
CA LEU A 35 -1.75 8.94 -2.35
C LEU A 35 -0.59 9.56 -1.54
N ALA A 36 0.40 8.75 -1.15
CA ALA A 36 1.56 9.23 -0.39
C ALA A 36 2.67 9.80 -1.28
N CYS A 37 2.94 9.19 -2.44
CA CYS A 37 4.05 9.61 -3.31
C CYS A 37 3.64 10.55 -4.45
N GLY A 38 2.36 10.61 -4.82
CA GLY A 38 1.87 11.36 -5.98
C GLY A 38 2.27 10.81 -7.36
N VAL A 39 3.08 9.75 -7.42
CA VAL A 39 3.49 9.10 -8.67
C VAL A 39 2.37 8.22 -9.22
N LEU A 40 2.35 8.00 -10.54
CA LEU A 40 1.46 7.02 -11.16
C LEU A 40 1.73 5.64 -10.54
N GLY A 41 0.68 5.04 -10.01
CA GLY A 41 0.75 3.84 -9.18
C GLY A 41 0.72 2.56 -9.99
N PRO A 42 1.20 1.44 -9.41
CA PRO A 42 1.74 1.31 -8.05
C PRO A 42 3.13 1.94 -7.88
N CYS A 43 3.42 2.50 -6.69
CA CYS A 43 4.74 3.06 -6.40
C CYS A 43 5.73 2.00 -5.90
N TRP A 44 7.02 2.24 -6.10
CA TRP A 44 8.10 1.30 -5.74
C TRP A 44 8.07 0.87 -4.25
N ARG A 45 7.67 1.77 -3.34
CA ARG A 45 7.56 1.44 -1.90
C ARG A 45 6.48 0.42 -1.64
N ARG A 46 5.32 0.59 -2.28
CA ARG A 46 4.21 -0.37 -2.22
C ARG A 46 4.62 -1.71 -2.80
N GLU A 47 5.30 -1.71 -3.94
CA GLU A 47 5.77 -2.95 -4.58
C GLU A 47 6.77 -3.71 -3.70
N ASN A 48 7.73 -3.02 -3.09
CA ASN A 48 8.67 -3.63 -2.15
C ASN A 48 7.97 -4.22 -0.92
N ALA A 49 6.95 -3.55 -0.38
CA ALA A 49 6.18 -4.09 0.73
C ALA A 49 5.44 -5.39 0.34
N VAL A 50 4.90 -5.49 -0.88
CA VAL A 50 4.28 -6.74 -1.37
C VAL A 50 5.29 -7.88 -1.45
N VAL A 51 6.54 -7.61 -1.84
CA VAL A 51 7.61 -8.63 -1.91
C VAL A 51 7.93 -9.23 -0.53
N ILE A 52 7.81 -8.46 0.56
CA ILE A 52 8.03 -8.98 1.93
C ILE A 52 6.95 -10.04 2.27
N PHE A 53 5.70 -9.79 1.89
CA PHE A 53 4.61 -10.74 2.08
C PHE A 53 4.76 -11.99 1.22
N SER A 54 5.15 -11.84 -0.05
CA SER A 54 5.36 -13.00 -0.93
C SER A 54 6.48 -13.92 -0.45
N ARG A 55 7.57 -13.35 0.10
CA ARG A 55 8.70 -14.12 0.66
C ARG A 55 8.36 -14.88 1.93
N THR A 56 7.41 -14.37 2.71
CA THR A 56 6.99 -14.99 3.98
C THR A 56 5.77 -15.90 3.83
N LEU A 57 5.25 -16.05 2.60
CA LEU A 57 4.03 -16.81 2.27
C LEU A 57 2.82 -16.37 3.10
N ARG A 58 2.75 -15.08 3.43
CA ARG A 58 1.62 -14.49 4.15
C ARG A 58 0.89 -13.49 3.27
N LEU A 59 -0.40 -13.36 3.48
CA LEU A 59 -1.20 -12.35 2.80
C LEU A 59 -1.23 -11.06 3.62
N PRO A 60 -1.08 -9.89 2.98
CA PRO A 60 -1.31 -8.63 3.66
C PRO A 60 -2.78 -8.50 4.04
N SER A 61 -3.04 -7.89 5.19
CA SER A 61 -4.38 -7.46 5.55
C SER A 61 -4.78 -6.26 4.68
N ARG A 62 -6.05 -6.18 4.29
CA ARG A 62 -6.57 -5.03 3.53
C ARG A 62 -7.63 -4.31 4.35
N LYS A 63 -7.51 -3.00 4.44
CA LYS A 63 -8.56 -2.14 5.01
C LYS A 63 -9.63 -1.86 3.95
N PRO A 64 -10.90 -2.20 4.19
CA PRO A 64 -11.99 -1.82 3.31
C PRO A 64 -12.01 -0.30 3.07
N GLY A 65 -12.35 0.13 1.86
CA GLY A 65 -12.44 1.55 1.51
C GLY A 65 -11.09 2.27 1.30
N ALA A 66 -9.95 1.60 1.50
CA ALA A 66 -8.63 2.23 1.35
C ALA A 66 -8.42 2.84 -0.05
N THR A 67 -8.79 2.12 -1.11
CA THR A 67 -8.64 2.60 -2.50
C THR A 67 -9.75 3.57 -2.92
N ARG A 68 -10.77 3.76 -2.08
CA ARG A 68 -11.94 4.61 -2.35
C ARG A 68 -12.53 4.34 -3.74
N PRO A 69 -13.03 3.10 -3.98
CA PRO A 69 -13.54 2.69 -5.29
C PRO A 69 -14.71 3.55 -5.77
N GLU A 70 -15.43 4.23 -4.86
CA GLU A 70 -16.47 5.20 -5.19
C GLU A 70 -15.95 6.40 -6.02
N MET A 71 -14.65 6.63 -6.04
CA MET A 71 -14.03 7.71 -6.82
C MET A 71 -13.60 7.28 -8.23
N VAL A 72 -13.85 6.03 -8.65
CA VAL A 72 -13.61 5.60 -10.04
C VAL A 72 -14.49 6.44 -10.99
N GLY A 73 -13.87 7.13 -11.95
CA GLY A 73 -14.58 8.01 -12.89
C GLY A 73 -15.03 9.35 -12.29
N ALA A 74 -14.77 9.61 -11.01
CA ALA A 74 -15.11 10.89 -10.38
C ALA A 74 -14.24 12.02 -10.95
N THR A 75 -14.88 13.00 -11.58
CA THR A 75 -14.21 14.21 -12.07
C THR A 75 -14.38 15.33 -11.05
N ARG A 76 -13.31 16.11 -10.78
CA ARG A 76 -13.43 17.30 -9.92
C ARG A 76 -14.29 18.34 -10.61
N VAL A 77 -15.45 18.65 -10.05
CA VAL A 77 -16.29 19.78 -10.49
C VAL A 77 -15.72 21.05 -9.85
N GLY A 78 -15.12 21.94 -10.66
CA GLY A 78 -14.64 23.26 -10.21
C GLY A 78 -13.12 23.48 -10.15
N GLY A 79 -12.28 22.57 -10.68
CA GLY A 79 -10.85 22.84 -10.86
C GLY A 79 -10.59 23.83 -12.01
N PRO A 80 -9.48 24.60 -12.00
CA PRO A 80 -9.17 25.54 -13.08
C PRO A 80 -9.10 24.80 -14.42
N ARG A 81 -9.91 25.24 -15.39
CA ARG A 81 -9.79 24.82 -16.78
C ARG A 81 -8.58 25.56 -17.34
N PHE A 82 -7.45 24.87 -17.44
CA PHE A 82 -6.38 25.32 -18.32
C PHE A 82 -6.84 24.97 -19.74
N LEU A 83 -7.51 25.94 -20.37
CA LEU A 83 -7.73 26.01 -21.82
C LEU A 83 -6.49 26.62 -22.46
#